data_AF-A0A075I750-F1
#
_entry.id   AF-A0A075I750-F1
#
_cell.length_a   1.000
_cell.length_b   1.000
_cell.length_c   1.000
_cell.angle_alpha   90.00
_cell.angle_beta   90.00
_cell.angle_gamma   90.00
#
_symmetry.space_group_name_H-M   'P 1'
#
loop_
_entity.id
_entity.type
_entity.pdbx_description
1 polymer ?
#
loop_
_entity_poly.entity_id
_entity_poly.type
_entity_poly.pdbx_seq_one_letter_code
_entity_poly.pdbx_strand_id
1 'polypeptide(L)' 'MMSVSDQTQKSLEEIGLAGYEIKAFTTLIKTGELTASDLSQQCGVAYSRIYDVLAELEKKVG' A
#
# COMPACT_ATOMS: atom_id res chain seq x y z
N MET A 1 -8.85 -1.75 15.16
CA MET A 1 -8.26 -1.70 13.80
C MET A 1 -8.60 -3.00 13.10
N MET A 2 -9.19 -2.95 11.90
CA MET A 2 -9.26 -4.16 11.05
C MET A 2 -7.87 -4.41 10.48
N SER A 3 -7.22 -5.45 10.98
CA SER A 3 -6.00 -5.99 10.38
C SER A 3 -6.34 -6.60 9.03
N VAL A 4 -5.44 -6.45 8.06
CA VAL A 4 -5.52 -7.24 6.82
C VAL A 4 -5.35 -8.70 7.24
N SER A 5 -6.21 -9.60 6.76
CA SER A 5 -6.07 -11.01 7.07
C SER A 5 -4.84 -11.59 6.36
N ASP A 6 -4.23 -12.63 6.94
CA ASP A 6 -3.08 -13.31 6.32
C ASP A 6 -3.42 -13.84 4.93
N GLN A 7 -4.68 -14.26 4.72
CA GLN A 7 -5.15 -14.72 3.42
C GLN A 7 -5.17 -13.58 2.38
N THR A 8 -5.70 -12.41 2.75
CA THR A 8 -5.69 -11.24 1.86
C THR A 8 -4.26 -10.80 1.57
N GLN A 9 -3.37 -10.81 2.56
CA GLN A 9 -1.97 -10.47 2.34
C GLN A 9 -1.31 -11.44 1.35
N LYS A 10 -1.48 -12.76 1.53
CA LYS A 10 -0.94 -13.77 0.60
C LYS A 10 -1.46 -13.58 -0.81
N SER A 11 -2.75 -13.35 -0.99
CA SER A 11 -3.32 -13.14 -2.33
C SER A 11 -2.77 -11.89 -3.00
N LEU A 12 -2.43 -10.84 -2.25
CA LEU A 12 -1.76 -9.65 -2.81
C LEU A 12 -0.29 -9.92 -3.16
N GLU A 13 0.41 -10.74 -2.37
CA GLU A 13 1.78 -11.18 -2.68
C GLU A 13 1.81 -12.06 -3.94
N GLU A 14 0.82 -12.95 -4.11
CA GLU A 14 0.68 -13.84 -5.28
C GLU A 14 0.48 -13.09 -6.60
N ILE A 15 -0.15 -11.91 -6.56
CA ILE A 15 -0.29 -11.02 -7.73
C ILE A 15 0.90 -10.07 -7.90
N GLY A 16 1.97 -10.23 -7.11
CA GLY A 16 3.24 -9.52 -7.28
C GLY A 16 3.38 -8.21 -6.49
N LEU A 17 2.53 -7.97 -5.48
CA LEU A 17 2.73 -6.84 -4.58
C LEU A 17 3.75 -7.19 -3.49
N ALA A 18 4.73 -6.31 -3.31
CA ALA A 18 5.67 -6.36 -2.20
C ALA A 18 5.00 -5.90 -0.89
N GLY A 19 5.53 -6.32 0.26
CA GLY A 19 4.90 -6.01 1.56
C GLY A 19 4.69 -4.51 1.85
N TYR A 20 5.54 -3.62 1.33
CA TYR A 20 5.33 -2.17 1.47
C TYR A 20 4.26 -1.63 0.51
N GLU A 21 4.09 -2.22 -0.67
CA GLU A 21 3.00 -1.91 -1.61
C GLU A 21 1.68 -2.35 -1.01
N ILE A 22 1.62 -3.54 -0.39
CA ILE A 22 0.45 -4.04 0.32
C ILE A 22 0.04 -3.09 1.44
N LYS A 23 1.00 -2.59 2.22
CA LYS A 23 0.72 -1.60 3.28
C LYS A 23 0.13 -0.31 2.70
N ALA A 24 0.76 0.27 1.68
CA ALA A 24 0.27 1.50 1.06
C ALA A 24 -1.12 1.31 0.42
N PHE A 25 -1.30 0.24 -0.36
CA PHE A 25 -2.54 -0.09 -1.04
C PHE A 25 -3.69 -0.34 -0.07
N THR A 26 -3.47 -1.14 0.97
CA THR A 26 -4.51 -1.43 1.97
C THR A 26 -4.85 -0.22 2.84
N THR A 27 -3.91 0.70 3.08
CA THR A 27 -4.22 2.00 3.69
C THR A 27 -5.15 2.80 2.79
N LEU A 28 -4.82 2.98 1.51
CA LEU A 28 -5.65 3.72 0.55
C LEU A 28 -7.08 3.16 0.43
N ILE A 29 -7.23 1.84 0.36
CA ILE A 29 -8.57 1.21 0.33
C ILE A 29 -9.38 1.53 1.60
N LYS A 30 -8.72 1.58 2.76
CA LYS A 30 -9.38 1.84 4.04
C LYS A 30 -9.73 3.31 4.26
N THR A 31 -8.90 4.22 3.76
CA THR A 31 -8.99 5.66 4.08
C THR A 31 -9.52 6.50 2.94
N GLY A 32 -9.53 5.97 1.71
CA GLY A 32 -9.73 6.76 0.51
C GLY A 32 -8.46 7.53 0.13
N GLU A 33 -8.63 8.57 -0.68
CA GLU A 33 -7.55 9.42 -1.16
C GLU A 33 -6.79 10.08 -0.01
N LEU A 34 -5.46 10.05 -0.09
CA LEU A 34 -4.55 10.66 0.87
C LEU A 34 -3.46 11.43 0.13
N THR A 35 -2.90 12.45 0.80
CA THR A 35 -1.63 13.02 0.35
C THR A 35 -0.50 11.99 0.53
N ALA A 36 0.59 12.15 -0.21
CA ALA A 36 1.77 11.29 -0.07
C ALA A 36 2.35 11.30 1.36
N SER A 37 2.30 12.46 2.03
CA SER A 37 2.75 12.63 3.41
C SER A 37 1.86 11.86 4.38
N ASP A 38 0.54 11.99 4.26
CA ASP A 38 -0.43 11.30 5.12
C ASP A 38 -0.36 9.78 4.90
N LEU A 39 -0.24 9.35 3.64
CA LEU A 39 -0.10 7.94 3.30
C LEU A 39 1.18 7.37 3.92
N SER A 40 2.31 8.05 3.75
CA SER A 40 3.60 7.65 4.33
C SER A 40 3.50 7.46 5.85
N GLN A 41 2.91 8.43 6.55
CA GLN A 41 2.73 8.38 7.99
C GLN A 41 1.81 7.23 8.42
N GLN A 42 0.71 7.00 7.69
CA GLN A 42 -0.29 6.00 8.07
C GLN A 42 0.11 4.56 7.73
N CYS A 43 0.78 4.33 6.60
CA CYS A 43 1.22 2.98 6.21
C CYS A 43 2.61 2.61 6.74
N GLY A 44 3.36 3.57 7.29
CA GLY A 44 4.71 3.36 7.86
C GLY A 44 5.81 3.17 6.82
N VAL A 45 5.56 3.53 5.56
CA VAL A 45 6.57 3.57 4.49
C VAL A 45 7.21 4.95 4.49
N ALA A 46 8.54 5.01 4.44
CA ALA A 46 9.28 6.29 4.44
C ALA A 46 8.82 7.21 3.30
N TYR A 47 8.72 8.51 3.59
CA TYR A 47 8.28 9.52 2.63
C TYR A 47 9.14 9.53 1.36
N SER A 48 10.45 9.35 1.51
CA SER A 48 11.39 9.27 0.38
C SER A 48 11.12 8.12 -0.60
N ARG A 49 10.32 7.13 -0.18
CA ARG A 49 9.96 5.96 -0.98
C ARG A 49 8.50 5.92 -1.39
N ILE A 50 7.63 6.77 -0.82
CA ILE A 50 6.19 6.62 -1.03
C ILE A 50 5.81 6.87 -2.50
N TYR A 51 6.51 7.80 -3.16
CA TYR A 51 6.31 8.07 -4.58
C TYR A 51 6.68 6.88 -5.46
N ASP A 52 7.80 6.20 -5.17
CA ASP A 52 8.19 4.99 -5.90
C ASP A 52 7.14 3.88 -5.71
N VAL A 53 6.64 3.71 -4.47
CA VAL A 53 5.59 2.73 -4.16
C VAL A 53 4.29 3.04 -4.92
N LEU A 54 3.89 4.31 -4.98
CA LEU A 54 2.71 4.74 -5.73
C LEU A 54 2.89 4.48 -7.23
N ALA A 55 4.05 4.79 -7.79
CA ALA A 55 4.35 4.53 -9.20
C ALA A 55 4.34 3.04 -9.54
N GLU A 56 4.86 2.18 -8.67
CA GLU A 56 4.81 0.72 -8.86
C GLU A 56 3.39 0.17 -8.71
N LEU A 57 2.60 0.68 -7.76
CA LEU A 57 1.19 0.31 -7.62
C LEU A 57 0.37 0.71 -8.84
N GLU A 58 0.56 1.92 -9.37
CA GLU A 58 -0.10 2.40 -10.59
C GLU A 58 0.18 1.48 -11.78
N LYS A 59 1.43 1.04 -11.96
CA LYS A 59 1.80 0.09 -13.03
C LYS A 59 1.19 -1.31 -12.88
N LYS A 60 0.92 -1.75 -11.65
CA LYS A 60 0.43 -3.10 -11.34
C LYS A 60 -1.08 -3.20 -11.29
N VAL A 61 -1.75 -2.11 -10.93
CA VAL A 61 -3.19 -2.07 -10.66
C VAL A 61 -3.96 -1.25 -11.71
N GLY A 62 -3.31 -0.29 -12.37
CA GLY A 62 -3.87 0.45 -13.51
C GLY A 62 -3.78 -0.34 -14.81
#